data_AF-Q1ZAZ7-F1
#
_entry.id   AF-Q1ZAZ7-F1
#
_cell.length_a   1.000
_cell.length_b   1.000
_cell.length_c   1.000
_cell.angle_alpha   90.00
_cell.angle_beta   90.00
_cell.angle_gamma   90.00
#
_symmetry.space_group_name_H-M   'P 1'
#
loop_
_entity.id
_entity.type
_entity.pdbx_description
1 polymer ?
#
loop_
_entity_poly.entity_id
_entity_poly.type
_entity_poly.pdbx_seq_one_letter_code
_entity_poly.pdbx_strand_id
1 'polypeptide(L)'
;MTNYQHYLATVERVYPVVLAELTNSTWCVECSETRRDQIKLVATNGAVYHRLDLTPANTPDMWPDKQPISEVFIDYIARGFSRVAPLRQSVYRNNMSHWLEHGLQGLQSIFSEQGELLQAVSQADYPYPSKVKLDGDYFPCWVLGEKDSQIMVAVIDRRCGTLMKSLPVVSEQLVDTEHWFSAQVIDSSEEAIETAHHHVADLVTAPIDRTDDEPKLADVITNPCASTISPVVSVMLMMAVVVAFFVILKIVLGF
;
A
#
# COMPACT_ATOMS: atom_id res chain seq x y z
N MET A 1 -22.20 -15.71 -13.91
CA MET A 1 -21.12 -14.73 -13.70
C MET A 1 -20.12 -15.37 -12.77
N THR A 2 -18.87 -15.57 -13.22
CA THR A 2 -17.82 -16.13 -12.35
C THR A 2 -17.35 -15.09 -11.34
N ASN A 3 -16.73 -15.51 -10.23
CA ASN A 3 -16.14 -14.57 -9.27
C ASN A 3 -15.13 -13.63 -9.93
N TYR A 4 -14.39 -14.11 -10.93
CA TYR A 4 -13.46 -13.31 -11.71
C TYR A 4 -14.16 -12.23 -12.56
N GLN A 5 -15.27 -12.56 -13.23
CA GLN A 5 -16.07 -11.57 -13.96
C GLN A 5 -16.66 -10.50 -13.03
N HIS A 6 -17.08 -10.90 -11.83
CA HIS A 6 -17.54 -9.96 -10.80
C HIS A 6 -16.44 -9.05 -10.31
N TYR A 7 -15.25 -9.60 -10.07
CA TYR A 7 -14.06 -8.84 -9.75
C TYR A 7 -13.76 -7.79 -10.82
N LEU A 8 -13.60 -8.19 -12.07
CA LEU A 8 -13.27 -7.28 -13.18
C LEU A 8 -14.30 -6.16 -13.32
N ALA A 9 -15.60 -6.50 -13.30
CA ALA A 9 -16.67 -5.50 -13.36
C ALA A 9 -16.63 -4.51 -12.18
N THR A 10 -16.19 -4.95 -11.01
CA THR A 10 -16.01 -4.08 -9.84
C THR A 10 -14.78 -3.19 -10.00
N VAL A 11 -13.65 -3.73 -10.44
CA VAL A 11 -12.42 -2.95 -10.73
C VAL A 11 -12.72 -1.85 -11.75
N GLU A 12 -13.43 -2.17 -12.84
CA GLU A 12 -13.81 -1.22 -13.90
C GLU A 12 -14.66 -0.05 -13.37
N ARG A 13 -15.44 -0.25 -12.30
CA ARG A 13 -16.24 0.80 -11.66
C ARG A 13 -15.44 1.62 -10.65
N VAL A 14 -14.54 0.99 -9.89
CA VAL A 14 -13.73 1.66 -8.86
C VAL A 14 -12.63 2.50 -9.47
N TYR A 15 -11.95 1.98 -10.49
CA TYR A 15 -10.82 2.63 -11.14
C TYR A 15 -11.04 4.09 -11.57
N PRO A 16 -12.10 4.45 -12.34
CA PRO A 16 -12.32 5.83 -12.75
C PRO A 16 -12.59 6.77 -11.56
N VAL A 17 -13.18 6.26 -10.47
CA VAL A 17 -13.41 7.04 -9.26
C VAL A 17 -12.09 7.37 -8.58
N VAL A 18 -11.23 6.36 -8.36
CA VAL A 18 -9.91 6.54 -7.74
C VAL A 18 -9.03 7.46 -8.59
N LEU A 19 -9.01 7.26 -9.91
CA LEU A 19 -8.24 8.09 -10.81
C LEU A 19 -8.69 9.55 -10.76
N ALA A 20 -10.01 9.81 -10.80
CA ALA A 20 -10.54 11.17 -10.69
C ALA A 20 -10.11 11.84 -9.38
N GLU A 21 -10.13 11.11 -8.26
CA GLU A 21 -9.70 11.66 -6.98
C GLU A 21 -8.21 12.02 -6.94
N LEU A 22 -7.35 11.13 -7.45
CA LEU A 22 -5.91 11.36 -7.45
C LEU A 22 -5.50 12.46 -8.45
N THR A 23 -6.23 12.60 -9.56
CA THR A 23 -5.97 13.61 -10.62
C THR A 23 -6.63 14.96 -10.38
N ASN A 24 -7.40 15.14 -9.29
CA ASN A 24 -8.02 16.42 -8.93
C ASN A 24 -7.02 17.55 -8.69
N SER A 25 -5.73 17.25 -8.56
CA SER A 25 -4.67 18.24 -8.43
C SER A 25 -3.45 17.83 -9.24
N THR A 26 -2.68 18.80 -9.72
CA THR A 26 -1.41 18.52 -10.38
C THR A 26 -0.36 18.15 -9.34
N TRP A 27 0.34 17.04 -9.56
CA TRP A 27 1.40 16.57 -8.67
C TRP A 27 2.75 17.08 -9.14
N CYS A 28 3.63 17.40 -8.21
CA CYS A 28 5.03 17.69 -8.47
C CYS A 28 5.94 16.94 -7.50
N VAL A 29 7.18 16.75 -7.93
CA VAL A 29 8.25 16.25 -7.07
C VAL A 29 8.60 17.32 -6.05
N GLU A 30 8.72 16.93 -4.79
CA GLU A 30 9.33 17.73 -3.74
C GLU A 30 10.47 16.95 -3.11
N CYS A 31 11.69 17.44 -3.33
CA CYS A 31 12.89 16.87 -2.71
C CYS A 31 13.00 17.42 -1.29
N SER A 32 13.12 16.54 -0.30
CA SER A 32 13.30 16.98 1.08
C SER A 32 14.68 17.62 1.28
N GLU A 33 14.71 18.87 1.77
CA GLU A 33 15.97 19.56 2.11
C GLU A 33 16.74 18.86 3.24
N THR A 34 16.02 18.16 4.13
CA THR A 34 16.56 17.49 5.33
C THR A 34 16.88 16.02 5.10
N ARG A 35 16.15 15.33 4.20
CA ARG A 35 16.35 13.92 3.82
C ARG A 35 16.55 13.78 2.32
N ARG A 36 17.80 13.88 1.87
CA ARG A 36 18.15 13.74 0.43
C ARG A 36 17.90 12.35 -0.16
N ASP A 37 17.60 11.39 0.70
CA ASP A 37 17.26 10.00 0.39
C ASP A 37 15.76 9.77 0.24
N GLN A 38 14.92 10.81 0.28
CA GLN A 38 13.48 10.68 0.05
C GLN A 38 12.92 11.85 -0.77
N ILE A 39 12.04 11.52 -1.71
CA ILE A 39 11.20 12.48 -2.43
C ILE A 39 9.73 12.26 -2.08
N LYS A 40 8.97 13.36 -2.09
CA LYS A 40 7.53 13.37 -1.90
C LYS A 40 6.87 13.76 -3.23
N LEU A 41 5.81 13.05 -3.62
CA LEU A 41 4.93 13.48 -4.71
C LEU A 41 3.78 14.26 -4.08
N VAL A 42 3.80 15.56 -4.28
CA VAL A 42 2.89 16.49 -3.61
C VAL A 42 1.96 17.14 -4.61
N ALA A 43 0.70 17.31 -4.24
CA ALA A 43 -0.22 18.13 -5.01
C ALA A 43 0.05 19.62 -4.81
N THR A 44 -0.52 20.45 -5.69
CA THR A 44 -0.49 21.92 -5.59
C THR A 44 -1.01 22.48 -4.26
N ASN A 45 -1.87 21.75 -3.54
CA ASN A 45 -2.39 22.13 -2.23
C ASN A 45 -1.46 21.72 -1.06
N GLY A 46 -0.31 21.11 -1.34
CA GLY A 46 0.66 20.64 -0.34
C GLY A 46 0.35 19.26 0.25
N ALA A 47 -0.72 18.58 -0.19
CA ALA A 47 -1.00 17.21 0.23
C ALA A 47 0.03 16.24 -0.35
N VAL A 48 0.55 15.35 0.49
CA VAL A 48 1.52 14.31 0.09
C VAL A 48 0.74 13.08 -0.36
N TYR A 49 0.76 12.80 -1.65
CA TYR A 49 0.07 11.63 -2.22
C TYR A 49 0.97 10.40 -2.31
N HIS A 50 2.28 10.59 -2.43
CA HIS A 50 3.22 9.47 -2.55
C HIS A 50 4.57 9.82 -1.94
N ARG A 51 5.28 8.81 -1.45
CA ARG A 51 6.63 8.91 -0.90
C ARG A 51 7.52 7.86 -1.54
N LEU A 52 8.69 8.29 -1.98
CA LEU A 52 9.69 7.44 -2.60
C LEU A 52 11.03 7.60 -1.90
N ASP A 53 11.54 6.51 -1.35
CA ASP A 53 12.89 6.45 -0.83
C ASP A 53 13.86 6.18 -1.98
N LEU A 54 14.81 7.09 -2.16
CA LEU A 54 15.84 7.00 -3.18
C LEU A 54 16.99 6.14 -2.68
N THR A 55 17.37 5.15 -3.48
CA THR A 55 18.67 4.48 -3.29
C THR A 55 19.79 5.35 -3.86
N PRO A 56 21.02 5.28 -3.34
CA PRO A 56 22.14 6.12 -3.82
C PRO A 56 22.45 6.00 -5.32
N ALA A 57 22.01 4.91 -5.96
CA ALA A 57 22.17 4.67 -7.39
C ALA A 57 21.12 5.40 -8.25
N ASN A 58 19.96 5.73 -7.68
CA ASN A 58 18.87 6.44 -8.34
C ASN A 58 18.91 7.89 -7.88
N THR A 59 19.87 8.62 -8.44
CA THR A 59 20.20 10.01 -8.10
C THR A 59 19.05 10.99 -8.38
N PRO A 60 19.09 12.20 -7.79
CA PRO A 60 18.13 13.30 -8.01
C PRO A 60 17.95 13.72 -9.48
N ASP A 61 18.78 13.23 -10.41
CA ASP A 61 18.61 13.46 -11.85
C ASP A 61 17.33 12.83 -12.40
N MET A 62 16.86 11.71 -11.81
CA MET A 62 15.61 11.06 -12.25
C MET A 62 14.35 11.79 -11.76
N TRP A 63 14.47 12.52 -10.66
CA TRP A 63 13.38 13.24 -10.01
C TRP A 63 13.81 14.66 -9.65
N PRO A 64 13.96 15.56 -10.64
CA PRO A 64 14.27 16.96 -10.38
C PRO A 64 13.22 17.62 -9.50
N ASP A 65 13.65 18.46 -8.57
CA ASP A 65 12.75 19.18 -7.68
C ASP A 65 11.75 20.04 -8.48
N LYS A 66 10.50 20.05 -8.01
CA LYS A 66 9.34 20.70 -8.65
C LYS A 66 9.00 20.20 -10.07
N GLN A 67 9.57 19.08 -10.52
CA GLN A 67 9.15 18.46 -11.78
C GLN A 67 7.68 18.03 -11.69
N PRO A 68 6.81 18.40 -12.65
CA PRO A 68 5.46 17.87 -12.74
C PRO A 68 5.48 16.35 -12.98
N ILE A 69 4.65 15.62 -12.27
CA ILE A 69 4.52 14.17 -12.42
C ILE A 69 3.63 13.85 -13.63
N SER A 70 4.07 12.93 -14.48
CA SER A 70 3.27 12.43 -15.59
C SER A 70 2.04 11.66 -15.08
N GLU A 71 0.89 11.88 -15.72
CA GLU A 71 -0.37 11.21 -15.38
C GLU A 71 -0.25 9.67 -15.41
N VAL A 72 0.67 9.12 -16.18
CA VAL A 72 0.91 7.66 -16.26
C VAL A 72 1.33 7.07 -14.89
N PHE A 73 2.05 7.83 -14.06
CA PHE A 73 2.41 7.39 -12.71
C PHE A 73 1.19 7.36 -11.79
N ILE A 74 0.36 8.39 -11.88
CA ILE A 74 -0.90 8.48 -11.11
C ILE A 74 -1.82 7.33 -11.54
N ASP A 75 -1.89 7.07 -12.83
CA ASP A 75 -2.66 5.99 -13.41
C ASP A 75 -2.21 4.62 -12.89
N TYR A 76 -0.91 4.35 -12.86
CA TYR A 76 -0.37 3.10 -12.30
C TYR A 76 -0.76 2.90 -10.83
N ILE A 77 -0.69 3.95 -10.00
CA ILE A 77 -1.11 3.90 -8.59
C ILE A 77 -2.61 3.59 -8.50
N ALA A 78 -3.43 4.30 -9.29
CA ALA A 78 -4.88 4.14 -9.34
C ALA A 78 -5.29 2.72 -9.79
N ARG A 79 -4.64 2.18 -10.83
CA ARG A 79 -4.85 0.80 -11.34
C ARG A 79 -4.52 -0.24 -10.28
N GLY A 80 -3.41 -0.08 -9.57
CA GLY A 80 -3.07 -0.98 -8.47
C GLY A 80 -4.15 -0.95 -7.39
N PHE A 81 -4.48 0.25 -6.91
CA PHE A 81 -5.43 0.41 -5.82
C PHE A 81 -6.83 -0.14 -6.18
N SER A 82 -7.31 0.15 -7.39
CA SER A 82 -8.61 -0.35 -7.87
C SER A 82 -8.66 -1.87 -8.01
N ARG A 83 -7.52 -2.54 -8.21
CA ARG A 83 -7.41 -4.01 -8.27
C ARG A 83 -7.41 -4.68 -6.90
N VAL A 84 -7.11 -3.95 -5.82
CA VAL A 84 -7.21 -4.48 -4.46
C VAL A 84 -8.49 -4.06 -3.74
N ALA A 85 -9.10 -2.92 -4.09
CA ALA A 85 -10.35 -2.47 -3.48
C ALA A 85 -11.47 -3.52 -3.40
N PRO A 86 -11.68 -4.36 -4.42
CA PRO A 86 -12.73 -5.37 -4.37
C PRO A 86 -12.34 -6.62 -3.55
N LEU A 87 -11.11 -6.74 -3.05
CA LEU A 87 -10.63 -7.95 -2.38
C LEU A 87 -10.98 -7.96 -0.89
N ARG A 88 -11.50 -9.10 -0.40
CA ARG A 88 -11.84 -9.28 1.04
C ARG A 88 -10.66 -9.71 1.90
N GLN A 89 -9.57 -10.21 1.31
CA GLN A 89 -8.45 -10.72 2.09
C GLN A 89 -7.78 -9.59 2.85
N SER A 90 -7.77 -9.73 4.17
CA SER A 90 -7.21 -8.74 5.10
C SER A 90 -5.78 -8.35 4.75
N VAL A 91 -4.96 -9.27 4.24
CA VAL A 91 -3.56 -8.95 3.89
C VAL A 91 -3.44 -7.88 2.80
N TYR A 92 -4.31 -7.89 1.79
CA TYR A 92 -4.29 -6.85 0.75
C TYR A 92 -5.02 -5.60 1.22
N ARG A 93 -6.14 -5.75 1.93
CA ARG A 93 -6.87 -4.60 2.50
C ARG A 93 -6.02 -3.77 3.45
N ASN A 94 -5.24 -4.43 4.31
CA ASN A 94 -4.34 -3.77 5.25
C ASN A 94 -3.17 -3.07 4.53
N ASN A 95 -2.83 -3.49 3.31
CA ASN A 95 -1.79 -2.88 2.50
C ASN A 95 -2.30 -1.70 1.65
N MET A 96 -3.62 -1.45 1.56
CA MET A 96 -4.20 -0.44 0.66
C MET A 96 -3.65 0.97 0.88
N SER A 97 -3.58 1.43 2.13
CA SER A 97 -3.00 2.75 2.46
C SER A 97 -1.51 2.80 2.10
N HIS A 98 -0.77 1.74 2.41
CA HIS A 98 0.65 1.65 2.08
C HIS A 98 0.87 1.61 0.56
N TRP A 99 -0.01 0.98 -0.21
CA TRP A 99 0.05 0.97 -1.67
C TRP A 99 -0.13 2.37 -2.24
N LEU A 100 -1.13 3.13 -1.76
CA LEU A 100 -1.33 4.51 -2.18
C LEU A 100 -0.11 5.38 -1.92
N GLU A 101 0.56 5.18 -0.79
CA GLU A 101 1.69 6.00 -0.36
C GLU A 101 3.04 5.55 -0.95
N HIS A 102 3.24 4.26 -1.21
CA HIS A 102 4.55 3.68 -1.57
C HIS A 102 4.52 2.67 -2.73
N GLY A 103 3.41 2.51 -3.44
CA GLY A 103 3.26 1.54 -4.53
C GLY A 103 4.30 1.65 -5.66
N LEU A 104 4.91 2.81 -5.88
CA LEU A 104 6.00 2.99 -6.85
C LEU A 104 7.39 2.60 -6.31
N GLN A 105 7.56 2.48 -4.98
CA GLN A 105 8.84 2.18 -4.33
C GLN A 105 9.48 0.91 -4.90
N GLY A 106 8.63 -0.09 -5.16
CA GLY A 106 9.09 -1.36 -5.69
C GLY A 106 9.71 -1.25 -7.08
N LEU A 107 9.08 -0.51 -8.00
CA LEU A 107 9.58 -0.27 -9.36
C LEU A 107 10.79 0.67 -9.36
N GLN A 108 10.74 1.73 -8.56
CA GLN A 108 11.84 2.68 -8.38
C GLN A 108 13.15 1.95 -8.05
N SER A 109 13.12 0.92 -7.21
CA SER A 109 14.34 0.16 -6.85
C SER A 109 14.93 -0.70 -7.97
N ILE A 110 14.20 -0.90 -9.08
CA ILE A 110 14.53 -1.81 -10.18
C ILE A 110 14.94 -1.06 -11.44
N PHE A 111 14.29 0.09 -11.68
CA PHE A 111 14.52 0.93 -12.85
C PHE A 111 15.32 2.16 -12.44
N SER A 112 16.52 2.30 -13.01
CA SER A 112 17.43 3.41 -12.72
C SER A 112 17.31 4.56 -13.71
N GLU A 113 16.57 4.38 -14.80
CA GLU A 113 16.32 5.40 -15.81
C GLU A 113 14.83 5.77 -15.88
N GLN A 114 14.54 7.08 -15.98
CA GLN A 114 13.15 7.59 -15.99
C GLN A 114 12.35 7.01 -17.17
N GLY A 115 12.99 6.82 -18.32
CA GLY A 115 12.36 6.28 -19.53
C GLY A 115 11.90 4.84 -19.36
N GLU A 116 12.75 3.97 -18.80
CA GLU A 116 12.39 2.58 -18.51
C GLU A 116 11.28 2.51 -17.45
N LEU A 117 11.38 3.33 -16.41
CA LEU A 117 10.36 3.41 -15.37
C LEU A 117 9.00 3.84 -15.95
N LEU A 118 8.99 4.87 -16.80
CA LEU A 118 7.80 5.35 -17.49
C LEU A 118 7.18 4.28 -18.39
N GLN A 119 8.02 3.51 -19.09
CA GLN A 119 7.57 2.37 -19.89
C GLN A 119 6.95 1.28 -19.01
N ALA A 120 7.57 0.95 -17.87
CA ALA A 120 7.05 -0.05 -16.94
C ALA A 120 5.69 0.36 -16.36
N VAL A 121 5.53 1.61 -15.91
CA VAL A 121 4.25 2.09 -15.38
C VAL A 121 3.17 2.28 -16.47
N SER A 122 3.56 2.35 -17.75
CA SER A 122 2.61 2.42 -18.88
C SER A 122 1.96 1.08 -19.20
N GLN A 123 2.47 -0.04 -18.68
CA GLN A 123 1.92 -1.36 -18.96
C GLN A 123 0.59 -1.54 -18.23
N ALA A 124 -0.51 -1.61 -19.00
CA ALA A 124 -1.86 -1.67 -18.45
C ALA A 124 -2.12 -2.95 -17.64
N ASP A 125 -1.42 -4.05 -17.95
CA ASP A 125 -1.57 -5.32 -17.23
C ASP A 125 -1.02 -5.25 -15.79
N TYR A 126 -0.16 -4.28 -15.49
CA TYR A 126 0.42 -4.08 -14.16
C TYR A 126 -0.10 -2.80 -13.49
N PRO A 127 -0.13 -2.77 -12.14
CA PRO A 127 0.23 -3.85 -11.20
C PRO A 127 -0.97 -4.67 -10.75
N TYR A 128 -0.78 -5.91 -10.29
CA TYR A 128 -1.87 -6.74 -9.81
C TYR A 128 -1.51 -7.56 -8.57
N PRO A 129 -2.47 -7.87 -7.68
CA PRO A 129 -2.24 -8.71 -6.52
C PRO A 129 -2.14 -10.20 -6.92
N SER A 130 -1.17 -10.92 -6.38
CA SER A 130 -0.99 -12.36 -6.62
C SER A 130 -0.28 -13.04 -5.44
N LYS A 131 0.01 -14.33 -5.55
CA LYS A 131 0.87 -15.05 -4.60
C LYS A 131 2.11 -15.56 -5.30
N VAL A 132 3.23 -15.44 -4.61
CA VAL A 132 4.52 -15.95 -5.05
C VAL A 132 4.96 -17.11 -4.16
N LYS A 133 5.51 -18.14 -4.78
CA LYS A 133 6.10 -19.29 -4.11
C LYS A 133 7.60 -19.08 -3.92
N LEU A 134 8.01 -18.89 -2.67
CA LEU A 134 9.40 -18.72 -2.27
C LEU A 134 9.75 -19.78 -1.24
N ASP A 135 10.85 -20.51 -1.45
CA ASP A 135 11.36 -21.55 -0.53
C ASP A 135 10.33 -22.60 -0.07
N GLY A 136 9.34 -22.89 -0.92
CA GLY A 136 8.26 -23.85 -0.65
C GLY A 136 7.01 -23.26 -0.01
N ASP A 137 7.06 -22.01 0.44
CA ASP A 137 5.93 -21.29 1.04
C ASP A 137 5.29 -20.29 0.06
N TYR A 138 4.03 -19.96 0.31
CA TYR A 138 3.27 -18.98 -0.50
C TYR A 138 3.11 -17.66 0.23
N PHE A 139 3.55 -16.58 -0.40
CA PHE A 139 3.47 -15.23 0.13
C PHE A 139 2.56 -14.35 -0.73
N PRO A 140 1.72 -13.51 -0.13
CA PRO A 140 0.96 -12.50 -0.87
C PRO A 140 1.94 -11.45 -1.41
N CYS A 141 1.73 -11.01 -2.64
CA CYS A 141 2.61 -10.05 -3.29
C CYS A 141 1.84 -9.16 -4.27
N TRP A 142 2.45 -8.03 -4.60
CA TRP A 142 2.15 -7.28 -5.80
C TRP A 142 3.06 -7.74 -6.92
N VAL A 143 2.47 -7.99 -8.08
CA VAL A 143 3.24 -8.06 -9.32
C VAL A 143 3.30 -6.66 -9.91
N LEU A 144 4.52 -6.13 -10.01
CA LEU A 144 4.78 -4.72 -10.30
C LEU A 144 4.98 -4.47 -11.81
N GLY A 145 5.55 -5.44 -12.52
CA GLY A 145 5.93 -5.31 -13.91
C GLY A 145 6.89 -6.41 -14.33
N GLU A 146 7.41 -6.29 -15.55
CA GLU A 146 8.39 -7.23 -16.11
C GLU A 146 9.66 -6.49 -16.51
N LYS A 147 10.82 -7.08 -16.23
CA LYS A 147 12.14 -6.60 -16.66
C LYS A 147 13.02 -7.79 -17.05
N ASP A 148 13.67 -7.72 -18.20
CA ASP A 148 14.59 -8.76 -18.67
C ASP A 148 14.01 -10.19 -18.65
N SER A 149 12.73 -10.33 -19.03
CA SER A 149 11.96 -11.59 -18.98
C SER A 149 11.78 -12.19 -17.58
N GLN A 150 11.99 -11.39 -16.53
CA GLN A 150 11.69 -11.72 -15.15
C GLN A 150 10.51 -10.88 -14.66
N ILE A 151 9.65 -11.51 -13.87
CA ILE A 151 8.52 -10.84 -13.26
C ILE A 151 8.97 -10.22 -11.96
N MET A 152 8.72 -8.92 -11.80
CA MET A 152 9.11 -8.18 -10.62
C MET A 152 7.98 -8.18 -9.62
N VAL A 153 8.23 -8.67 -8.40
CA VAL A 153 7.23 -8.74 -7.34
C VAL A 153 7.69 -8.03 -6.07
N ALA A 154 6.74 -7.39 -5.37
CA ALA A 154 6.92 -6.92 -4.00
C ALA A 154 6.08 -7.78 -3.06
N VAL A 155 6.74 -8.53 -2.18
CA VAL A 155 6.06 -9.37 -1.18
C VAL A 155 5.44 -8.49 -0.11
N ILE A 156 4.23 -8.81 0.31
CA ILE A 156 3.54 -8.12 1.41
C ILE A 156 3.86 -8.85 2.71
N ASP A 157 4.46 -8.16 3.67
CA ASP A 157 4.63 -8.70 5.01
C ASP A 157 3.25 -8.83 5.67
N ARG A 158 2.85 -10.06 6.00
CA ARG A 158 1.55 -10.35 6.61
C ARG A 158 1.36 -9.71 7.98
N ARG A 159 2.44 -9.37 8.69
CA ARG A 159 2.41 -8.85 10.06
C ARG A 159 2.04 -7.38 10.09
N CYS A 160 2.63 -6.59 9.21
CA CYS A 160 2.50 -5.13 9.17
C CYS A 160 1.77 -4.62 7.93
N GLY A 161 1.52 -5.47 6.93
CA GLY A 161 0.89 -5.05 5.67
C GLY A 161 1.79 -4.14 4.85
N THR A 162 3.10 -4.07 5.12
CA THR A 162 4.05 -3.26 4.34
C THR A 162 4.64 -4.06 3.19
N LEU A 163 5.18 -3.35 2.20
CA LEU A 163 5.91 -3.98 1.10
C LEU A 163 7.33 -4.33 1.55
N MET A 164 7.69 -5.60 1.41
CA MET A 164 9.07 -6.05 1.47
C MET A 164 9.83 -5.62 0.22
N LYS A 165 11.15 -5.77 0.23
CA LYS A 165 12.01 -5.48 -0.91
C LYS A 165 11.55 -6.25 -2.16
N SER A 166 11.50 -5.55 -3.29
CA SER A 166 11.20 -6.17 -4.58
C SER A 166 12.23 -7.22 -4.95
N LEU A 167 11.75 -8.30 -5.57
CA LEU A 167 12.59 -9.38 -6.05
C LEU A 167 12.11 -9.88 -7.43
N PRO A 168 13.04 -10.25 -8.32
CA PRO A 168 12.69 -10.90 -9.57
C PRO A 168 12.28 -12.36 -9.33
N VAL A 169 11.28 -12.83 -10.05
CA VAL A 169 10.84 -14.23 -10.05
C VAL A 169 10.58 -14.72 -11.46
N VAL A 170 10.62 -16.04 -11.63
CA VAL A 170 10.16 -16.70 -12.86
C VAL A 170 8.66 -16.95 -12.80
N SER A 171 8.01 -17.05 -13.96
CA SER A 171 6.55 -17.16 -14.07
C SER A 171 5.98 -18.34 -13.28
N GLU A 172 6.71 -19.47 -13.21
CA GLU A 172 6.29 -20.68 -12.50
C GLU A 172 6.23 -20.51 -10.98
N GLN A 173 6.85 -19.46 -10.43
CA GLN A 173 6.77 -19.13 -9.02
C GLN A 173 5.48 -18.38 -8.67
N LEU A 174 4.73 -17.87 -9.66
CA LEU A 174 3.44 -17.25 -9.43
C LEU A 174 2.34 -18.30 -9.37
N VAL A 175 1.48 -18.20 -8.36
CA VAL A 175 0.38 -19.15 -8.15
C VAL A 175 -0.75 -18.95 -9.14
N ASP A 176 -0.88 -17.74 -9.69
CA ASP A 176 -1.96 -17.40 -10.61
C ASP A 176 -1.49 -16.37 -11.63
N THR A 177 -1.55 -16.74 -12.90
CA THR A 177 -1.22 -15.88 -14.05
C THR A 177 -2.43 -15.12 -14.59
N GLU A 178 -3.65 -15.41 -14.13
CA GLU A 178 -4.87 -14.72 -14.60
C GLU A 178 -5.06 -13.32 -13.98
N HIS A 179 -3.98 -12.76 -13.40
CA HIS A 179 -3.96 -11.48 -12.67
C HIS A 179 -5.01 -11.40 -11.54
N TRP A 180 -5.39 -12.57 -11.02
CA TRP A 180 -6.44 -12.77 -10.03
C TRP A 180 -6.11 -14.02 -9.24
N PHE A 181 -5.99 -13.94 -7.91
CA PHE A 181 -5.79 -15.12 -7.08
C PHE A 181 -7.13 -15.50 -6.44
N SER A 182 -7.95 -16.36 -7.10
CA SER A 182 -9.18 -17.01 -6.57
C SER A 182 -9.82 -16.36 -5.33
N ALA A 183 -10.02 -15.04 -5.40
CA ALA A 183 -10.17 -14.23 -4.21
C ALA A 183 -11.63 -14.11 -3.83
N GLN A 184 -11.89 -13.91 -2.54
CA GLN A 184 -13.21 -13.49 -2.13
C GLN A 184 -13.37 -12.02 -2.53
N VAL A 185 -14.32 -11.74 -3.42
CA VAL A 185 -14.68 -10.36 -3.81
C VAL A 185 -15.68 -9.82 -2.79
N ILE A 186 -15.65 -8.51 -2.59
CA ILE A 186 -16.71 -7.75 -1.94
C ILE A 186 -18.00 -7.91 -2.77
N ASP A 187 -19.15 -8.07 -2.10
CA ASP A 187 -20.40 -8.40 -2.79
C ASP A 187 -20.99 -7.19 -3.54
N SER A 188 -20.58 -5.96 -3.19
CA SER A 188 -21.08 -4.70 -3.75
C SER A 188 -19.94 -3.81 -4.29
N SER A 189 -20.14 -3.25 -5.49
CA SER A 189 -19.23 -2.25 -6.06
C SER A 189 -19.25 -0.93 -5.28
N GLU A 190 -20.40 -0.60 -4.69
CA GLU A 190 -20.59 0.60 -3.90
C GLU A 190 -19.74 0.56 -2.62
N GLU A 191 -19.68 -0.59 -1.95
CA GLU A 191 -18.81 -0.80 -0.77
C GLU A 191 -17.32 -0.67 -1.12
N ALA A 192 -16.91 -1.17 -2.30
CA ALA A 192 -15.54 -1.02 -2.79
C ALA A 192 -15.20 0.45 -3.13
N ILE A 193 -16.16 1.19 -3.70
CA ILE A 193 -16.04 2.63 -3.98
C ILE A 193 -15.96 3.43 -2.69
N GLU A 194 -16.81 3.14 -1.70
CA GLU A 194 -16.78 3.81 -0.39
C GLU A 194 -15.45 3.56 0.34
N THR A 195 -14.95 2.32 0.29
CA THR A 195 -13.62 1.98 0.80
C THR A 195 -12.53 2.80 0.11
N ALA A 196 -12.62 2.94 -1.22
CA ALA A 196 -11.67 3.73 -1.99
C ALA A 196 -11.66 5.21 -1.56
N HIS A 197 -12.85 5.83 -1.47
CA HIS A 197 -13.01 7.20 -0.99
C HIS A 197 -12.40 7.40 0.38
N HIS A 198 -12.64 6.47 1.31
CA HIS A 198 -12.12 6.57 2.67
C HIS A 198 -10.58 6.59 2.68
N HIS A 199 -9.93 5.66 2.00
CA HIS A 199 -8.46 5.57 1.99
C HIS A 199 -7.80 6.76 1.26
N VAL A 200 -8.39 7.25 0.17
CA VAL A 200 -7.86 8.43 -0.54
C VAL A 200 -8.06 9.70 0.28
N ALA A 201 -9.22 9.87 0.93
CA ALA A 201 -9.46 11.00 1.82
C ALA A 201 -8.51 10.99 3.02
N ASP A 202 -8.26 9.81 3.62
CA ASP A 202 -7.32 9.64 4.71
C ASP A 202 -5.87 9.99 4.28
N LEU A 203 -5.48 9.66 3.06
CA LEU A 203 -4.18 10.05 2.50
C LEU A 203 -4.05 11.57 2.38
N VAL A 204 -5.08 12.24 1.84
CA VAL A 204 -5.08 13.69 1.62
C VAL A 204 -5.09 14.48 2.93
N THR A 205 -5.77 13.93 3.96
CA THR A 205 -5.92 14.59 5.27
C THR A 205 -4.84 14.20 6.28
N ALA A 206 -4.02 13.19 5.98
CA ALA A 206 -2.92 12.77 6.84
C ALA A 206 -1.91 13.91 7.06
N PRO A 207 -1.32 14.02 8.25
CA PRO A 207 -0.30 15.03 8.53
C PRO A 207 0.89 14.91 7.56
N ILE A 208 1.37 16.07 7.11
CA ILE A 208 2.41 16.25 6.07
C ILE A 208 3.72 15.52 6.44
N ASP A 209 4.03 15.45 7.73
CA ASP A 209 5.06 14.59 8.31
C ASP A 209 4.41 13.46 9.11
N ARG A 210 4.21 12.33 8.44
CA ARG A 210 4.35 11.02 9.08
C ARG A 210 5.84 10.72 9.12
N THR A 211 6.58 11.38 10.02
CA THR A 211 7.77 10.75 10.57
C THR A 211 7.33 9.42 11.19
N ASP A 212 8.18 8.38 11.15
CA ASP A 212 8.02 7.10 11.88
C ASP A 212 7.97 7.32 13.41
N ASP A 213 7.20 8.29 13.88
CA ASP A 213 6.91 8.47 15.28
C ASP A 213 5.98 7.34 15.69
N GLU A 214 6.48 6.61 16.68
CA GLU A 214 5.85 5.49 17.36
C GLU A 214 4.31 5.65 17.44
N PRO A 215 3.52 4.63 17.04
CA PRO A 215 2.08 4.75 16.91
C PRO A 215 1.45 5.18 18.24
N LYS A 216 0.61 6.22 18.19
CA LYS A 216 -0.06 6.74 19.39
C LYS A 216 -1.27 5.87 19.72
N LEU A 217 -1.60 5.78 21.01
CA LEU A 217 -2.77 5.02 21.49
C LEU A 217 -4.10 5.43 20.82
N ALA A 218 -4.18 6.68 20.35
CA ALA A 218 -5.34 7.19 19.62
C ALA A 218 -5.51 6.55 18.23
N ASP A 219 -4.42 6.20 17.56
CA ASP A 219 -4.43 5.59 16.22
C ASP A 219 -4.92 4.13 16.28
N VAL A 220 -4.74 3.47 17.42
CA VAL A 220 -5.23 2.10 17.70
C VAL A 220 -6.76 2.07 17.85
N ILE A 221 -7.36 3.17 18.30
CA ILE A 221 -8.82 3.27 18.52
C ILE A 221 -9.56 3.59 17.22
N THR A 222 -8.97 4.41 16.36
CA THR A 222 -9.55 4.78 15.07
C THR A 222 -9.32 3.73 13.99
N ASN A 223 -8.22 2.99 14.04
CA ASN A 223 -7.89 1.90 13.11
C ASN A 223 -7.43 0.63 13.85
N PRO A 224 -8.35 -0.23 14.31
CA PRO A 224 -8.02 -1.41 15.15
C PRO A 224 -7.29 -2.55 14.41
N CYS A 225 -6.90 -2.37 13.15
CA CYS A 225 -6.25 -3.40 12.33
C CYS A 225 -4.72 -3.25 12.19
N ALA A 226 -4.10 -2.33 12.92
CA ALA A 226 -2.65 -2.35 13.05
C ALA A 226 -2.27 -3.25 14.22
N SER A 227 -1.44 -4.25 13.97
CA SER A 227 -0.73 -5.03 14.99
C SER A 227 0.32 -4.17 15.74
N THR A 228 0.02 -2.89 15.97
CA THR A 228 0.83 -1.86 16.62
C THR A 228 0.50 -1.77 18.10
N ILE A 229 0.42 -2.93 18.77
CA ILE A 229 0.65 -2.95 20.21
C ILE A 229 2.05 -3.50 20.37
N SER A 230 3.02 -2.62 20.63
CA SER A 230 4.34 -3.02 21.09
C SER A 230 4.18 -4.10 22.17
N PRO A 231 4.95 -5.20 22.15
CA PRO A 231 4.85 -6.27 23.15
C PRO A 231 4.81 -5.73 24.60
N VAL A 232 5.49 -4.60 24.85
CA VAL A 232 5.50 -3.90 26.14
C VAL A 232 4.12 -3.35 26.51
N VAL A 233 3.42 -2.73 25.57
CA VAL A 233 2.07 -2.15 25.79
C VAL A 233 1.05 -3.27 25.98
N SER A 234 1.18 -4.38 25.26
CA SER A 234 0.30 -5.56 25.43
C SER A 234 0.47 -6.17 26.83
N VAL A 235 1.71 -6.30 27.30
CA VAL A 235 2.02 -6.77 28.65
C VAL A 235 1.51 -5.78 29.71
N MET A 236 1.65 -4.47 29.51
CA MET A 236 1.12 -3.47 30.44
C MET A 236 -0.40 -3.49 30.52
N LEU A 237 -1.10 -3.62 29.39
CA LEU A 237 -2.56 -3.73 29.36
C LEU A 237 -3.02 -5.00 30.09
N MET A 238 -2.36 -6.13 29.83
CA MET A 238 -2.68 -7.40 30.48
C MET A 238 -2.43 -7.31 32.00
N MET A 239 -1.34 -6.69 32.43
CA MET A 239 -1.05 -6.45 33.86
C MET A 239 -2.08 -5.51 34.50
N ALA A 240 -2.53 -4.47 33.80
CA ALA A 240 -3.57 -3.57 34.30
C ALA A 240 -4.91 -4.31 34.51
N VAL A 241 -5.28 -5.20 33.58
CA VAL A 241 -6.47 -6.06 33.72
C VAL A 241 -6.32 -7.01 34.92
N VAL A 242 -5.15 -7.63 35.10
CA VAL A 242 -4.87 -8.51 36.24
C VAL A 242 -4.96 -7.74 37.56
N VAL A 243 -4.34 -6.57 37.65
CA VAL A 243 -4.39 -5.72 38.85
C VAL A 243 -5.82 -5.28 39.15
N ALA A 244 -6.58 -4.84 38.14
CA ALA A 244 -7.98 -4.46 38.30
C ALA A 244 -8.83 -5.64 38.78
N PHE A 245 -8.62 -6.84 38.21
CA PHE A 245 -9.28 -8.06 38.66
C PHE A 245 -8.96 -8.37 40.12
N PHE A 246 -7.70 -8.29 40.54
CA PHE A 246 -7.29 -8.52 41.93
C PHE A 246 -7.86 -7.47 42.90
N VAL A 247 -7.94 -6.20 42.49
CA VAL A 247 -8.55 -5.14 43.29
C VAL A 247 -10.05 -5.39 43.47
N ILE A 248 -10.76 -5.73 42.39
CA ILE A 248 -12.19 -6.06 42.45
C ILE A 248 -12.41 -7.30 43.31
N LEU A 249 -11.61 -8.34 43.12
CA LEU A 249 -11.70 -9.58 43.88
C LEU A 249 -11.42 -9.35 45.37
N LYS A 250 -10.46 -8.48 45.70
CA LYS A 250 -10.18 -8.06 47.08
C LYS A 250 -11.37 -7.33 47.71
N ILE A 251 -11.99 -6.40 46.98
CA ILE A 251 -13.19 -5.66 47.43
C ILE A 251 -14.37 -6.62 47.65
N VAL A 252 -14.56 -7.60 46.76
CA VAL A 252 -15.65 -8.59 46.86
C VAL A 252 -15.43 -9.59 48.00
N LEU A 253 -14.18 -9.94 48.31
CA LEU A 253 -13.82 -10.87 49.39
C LEU A 253 -13.68 -10.19 50.77
N GLY A 254 -13.71 -8.85 50.83
CA GLY A 254 -13.75 -8.10 52.10
C GLY A 254 -12.42 -8.02 52.86
N PHE A 255 -11.28 -8.07 52.16
CA PHE A 255 -9.93 -7.83 52.73
C PHE A 255 -9.45 -6.39 52.60
#